data_AF-B0PCK7-F1
#
_entry.id   AF-B0PCK7-F1
#
_cell.length_a   1.000
_cell.length_b   1.000
_cell.length_c   1.000
_cell.angle_alpha   90.00
_cell.angle_beta   90.00
_cell.angle_gamma   90.00
#
_symmetry.space_group_name_H-M   'P 1'
#
loop_
_entity.id
_entity.type
_entity.pdbx_description
1 polymer ?
#
loop_
_entity_poly.entity_id
_entity_poly.type
_entity_poly.pdbx_seq_one_letter_code
_entity_poly.pdbx_strand_id
1 'polypeptide(L)'
;MQKENNYTVGRWCDRWFCENQGRWSGSTVGGYRNLIYRHILPGIGGIPLAELIEDTVTSFYDSLRSQGLSARSVWCVHLLLRRCMDEAARDQRIPYNPVRLCQEPQAEAYKTAPLRLGQLQRYLNAAEQLGALPLIYTGLSSGLRQCELITLLWADFHIRCRYILKG
;
A
#
# COMPACT_ATOMS: atom_id res chain seq x y z
N MET A 1 -11.45 -35.07 15.64
CA MET A 1 -12.47 -34.04 15.38
C MET A 1 -11.96 -33.13 14.28
N GLN A 2 -12.36 -33.39 13.03
CA GLN A 2 -12.09 -32.49 11.90
C GLN A 2 -12.99 -31.26 12.07
N LYS A 3 -12.42 -30.09 12.36
CA LYS A 3 -13.15 -28.83 12.22
C LYS A 3 -13.42 -28.66 10.73
N GLU A 4 -14.68 -28.66 10.32
CA GLU A 4 -15.12 -28.28 8.98
C GLU A 4 -14.61 -26.86 8.67
N ASN A 5 -13.43 -26.77 8.09
CA ASN A 5 -12.75 -25.52 7.74
C ASN A 5 -13.18 -25.08 6.34
N ASN A 6 -14.48 -25.00 6.09
CA ASN A 6 -14.99 -24.50 4.81
C ASN A 6 -14.98 -22.96 4.77
N TYR A 7 -13.80 -22.39 4.98
CA TYR A 7 -13.59 -20.95 4.82
C TYR A 7 -13.41 -20.64 3.35
N THR A 8 -14.10 -19.60 2.88
CA THR A 8 -13.79 -19.00 1.59
C THR A 8 -12.63 -18.02 1.75
N VAL A 9 -11.96 -17.71 0.63
CA VAL A 9 -10.90 -16.69 0.57
C VAL A 9 -11.37 -15.37 1.19
N GLY A 10 -12.59 -14.95 0.89
CA GLY A 10 -13.14 -13.69 1.40
C GLY A 10 -13.33 -13.70 2.90
N ARG A 11 -13.94 -14.76 3.46
CA ARG A 11 -14.14 -14.90 4.91
C ARG A 11 -12.81 -15.00 5.65
N TRP A 12 -11.83 -15.68 5.07
CA TRP A 12 -10.50 -15.78 5.65
C TRP A 12 -9.78 -14.43 5.67
N CYS A 13 -9.74 -13.72 4.54
CA CYS A 13 -9.11 -12.41 4.45
C CYS A 13 -9.76 -11.37 5.39
N ASP A 14 -11.09 -11.39 5.51
CA ASP A 14 -11.84 -10.54 6.43
C ASP A 14 -11.50 -10.82 7.90
N ARG A 15 -11.49 -12.11 8.29
CA ARG A 15 -11.09 -12.55 9.62
C ARG A 15 -9.65 -12.14 9.93
N TRP A 16 -8.72 -12.46 9.03
CA TRP A 16 -7.31 -12.12 9.18
C TRP A 16 -7.10 -10.62 9.35
N PHE A 17 -7.82 -9.81 8.57
CA PHE A 17 -7.78 -8.35 8.69
C PHE A 17 -8.28 -7.88 10.06
N CYS A 18 -9.43 -8.37 10.50
CA CYS A 18 -10.02 -7.99 11.79
C CYS A 18 -9.12 -8.33 12.98
N GLU A 19 -8.45 -9.49 12.94
CA GLU A 19 -7.54 -9.95 14.00
C GLU A 19 -6.22 -9.15 14.04
N ASN A 20 -5.79 -8.56 12.92
CA ASN A 20 -4.48 -7.91 12.81
C ASN A 20 -4.53 -6.37 12.72
N GLN A 21 -5.68 -5.77 12.40
CA GLN A 21 -5.80 -4.33 12.16
C GLN A 21 -5.31 -3.44 13.31
N GLY A 22 -5.40 -3.90 14.56
CA GLY A 22 -4.92 -3.16 15.73
C GLY A 22 -3.40 -2.97 15.79
N ARG A 23 -2.63 -3.69 14.95
CA ARG A 23 -1.17 -3.61 14.89
C ARG A 23 -0.65 -2.60 13.86
N TRP A 24 -1.53 -2.00 13.08
CA TRP A 24 -1.15 -1.17 11.94
C TRP A 24 -1.58 0.28 12.10
N SER A 25 -0.88 1.18 11.41
CA SER A 25 -1.29 2.58 11.32
C SER A 25 -2.64 2.72 10.57
N GLY A 26 -3.38 3.79 10.85
CA GLY A 26 -4.69 4.02 10.21
C GLY A 26 -4.63 4.06 8.68
N SER A 27 -3.55 4.56 8.09
CA SER A 27 -3.35 4.57 6.63
C SER A 27 -3.17 3.16 6.07
N THR A 28 -2.43 2.30 6.77
CA THR A 28 -2.26 0.89 6.41
C THR A 28 -3.57 0.11 6.52
N VAL A 29 -4.33 0.32 7.60
CA VAL A 29 -5.67 -0.27 7.78
C VAL A 29 -6.59 0.13 6.64
N GLY A 30 -6.64 1.42 6.30
CA GLY A 30 -7.43 1.93 5.18
C GLY A 30 -7.01 1.32 3.84
N GLY A 31 -5.71 1.22 3.58
CA GLY A 31 -5.16 0.60 2.37
C GLY A 31 -5.55 -0.87 2.24
N TYR A 32 -5.33 -1.68 3.28
CA TYR A 32 -5.67 -3.10 3.27
C TYR A 32 -7.18 -3.32 3.18
N ARG A 33 -7.98 -2.52 3.88
CA ARG A 33 -9.44 -2.51 3.78
C ARG A 33 -9.87 -2.30 2.32
N ASN A 34 -9.32 -1.28 1.65
CA ASN A 34 -9.65 -1.03 0.25
C ASN A 34 -9.27 -2.25 -0.63
N LEU A 35 -8.08 -2.82 -0.47
CA LEU A 35 -7.66 -3.99 -1.27
C LEU A 35 -8.59 -5.21 -1.05
N ILE A 36 -8.97 -5.48 0.19
CA ILE A 36 -9.82 -6.63 0.54
C ILE A 36 -11.24 -6.43 0.01
N TYR A 37 -11.94 -5.38 0.46
CA TYR A 37 -13.37 -5.24 0.20
C TYR A 37 -13.69 -4.77 -1.22
N ARG A 38 -12.78 -4.05 -1.88
CA ARG A 38 -13.01 -3.55 -3.24
C ARG A 38 -12.56 -4.53 -4.33
N HIS A 39 -11.56 -5.36 -4.07
CA HIS A 39 -10.94 -6.19 -5.12
C HIS A 39 -10.98 -7.68 -4.78
N ILE A 40 -10.48 -8.10 -3.62
CA ILE A 40 -10.40 -9.53 -3.27
C ILE A 40 -11.79 -10.14 -3.06
N LEU A 41 -12.65 -9.49 -2.25
CA LEU A 41 -13.98 -9.99 -1.94
C LEU A 41 -14.86 -10.15 -3.19
N PRO A 42 -14.97 -9.13 -4.06
CA PRO A 42 -15.80 -9.22 -5.26
C PRO A 42 -15.23 -10.16 -6.33
N GLY A 43 -13.90 -10.30 -6.41
CA GLY A 43 -13.25 -11.11 -7.44
C GLY A 43 -13.16 -12.59 -7.11
N ILE A 44 -12.56 -12.93 -5.96
CA ILE A 44 -12.25 -14.31 -5.57
C ILE A 44 -12.78 -14.69 -4.19
N GLY A 45 -13.52 -13.80 -3.53
CA GLY A 45 -13.94 -13.98 -2.14
C GLY A 45 -14.89 -15.17 -1.91
N GLY A 46 -15.61 -15.61 -2.94
CA GLY A 46 -16.53 -16.75 -2.88
C GLY A 46 -15.84 -18.12 -3.00
N ILE A 47 -14.58 -18.18 -3.43
CA ILE A 47 -13.87 -19.44 -3.65
C ILE A 47 -13.48 -20.07 -2.31
N PRO A 48 -13.74 -21.38 -2.09
CA PRO A 48 -13.23 -22.10 -0.93
C PRO A 48 -11.70 -22.06 -0.88
N LEU A 49 -11.12 -21.87 0.31
CA LEU A 49 -9.67 -21.83 0.48
C LEU A 49 -8.97 -23.08 -0.09
N ALA A 50 -9.58 -24.25 0.07
CA ALA A 50 -9.04 -25.52 -0.41
C ALA A 50 -9.06 -25.67 -1.94
N GLU A 51 -9.90 -24.89 -2.64
CA GLU A 51 -10.05 -24.91 -4.09
C GLU A 51 -9.27 -23.78 -4.78
N LEU A 52 -8.60 -22.91 -4.01
CA LEU A 52 -7.82 -21.82 -4.57
C LEU A 52 -6.57 -22.39 -5.25
N ILE A 53 -6.52 -22.26 -6.58
CA ILE A 53 -5.39 -22.66 -7.41
C ILE A 53 -4.74 -21.46 -8.08
N GLU A 54 -3.51 -21.66 -8.58
CA GLU A 54 -2.71 -20.64 -9.26
C GLU A 54 -3.47 -19.99 -10.42
N ASP A 55 -4.09 -20.78 -11.29
CA ASP A 55 -4.81 -20.30 -12.48
C ASP A 55 -5.94 -19.33 -12.13
N THR A 56 -6.66 -19.59 -11.03
CA THR A 56 -7.74 -18.71 -10.56
C THR A 56 -7.20 -17.37 -10.07
N VAL A 57 -6.04 -17.39 -9.41
CA VAL A 57 -5.38 -16.17 -8.92
C VAL A 57 -4.80 -15.36 -10.08
N THR A 58 -4.19 -16.02 -11.07
CA THR A 58 -3.69 -15.36 -12.29
C THR A 58 -4.83 -14.72 -13.08
N SER A 59 -5.93 -15.45 -13.30
CA SER A 59 -7.14 -14.94 -13.97
C SER A 59 -7.75 -13.73 -13.23
N PHE A 60 -7.70 -13.77 -11.89
CA PHE A 60 -8.13 -12.65 -11.07
C PHE A 60 -7.28 -11.40 -11.28
N TYR A 61 -5.94 -11.52 -11.32
CA TYR A 61 -5.07 -10.39 -11.60
C TYR A 61 -5.29 -9.79 -13.00
N ASP A 62 -5.54 -10.62 -14.00
CA ASP A 62 -5.86 -10.15 -15.34
C ASP A 62 -7.22 -9.43 -15.41
N SER A 63 -8.21 -9.90 -14.65
CA SER A 63 -9.48 -9.19 -14.48
C SER A 63 -9.30 -7.82 -13.83
N LEU A 64 -8.43 -7.70 -12.82
CA LEU A 64 -8.13 -6.41 -12.21
C LEU A 64 -7.47 -5.43 -13.19
N ARG A 65 -6.55 -5.94 -14.03
CA ARG A 65 -5.91 -5.13 -15.08
C ARG A 65 -6.93 -4.67 -16.12
N SER A 66 -7.85 -5.54 -16.56
CA SER A 66 -8.88 -5.17 -17.54
C SER A 66 -9.89 -4.16 -16.99
N GLN A 67 -10.10 -4.14 -15.67
CA GLN A 67 -10.88 -3.11 -14.96
C GLN A 67 -10.13 -1.76 -14.80
N GLY A 68 -8.90 -1.64 -15.31
CA GLY A 68 -8.12 -0.41 -15.31
C GLY A 68 -7.28 -0.19 -14.05
N LEU A 69 -7.06 -1.20 -13.20
CA LEU A 69 -6.09 -1.07 -12.12
C LEU A 69 -4.67 -0.97 -12.66
N SER A 70 -3.89 -0.04 -12.09
CA SER A 70 -2.46 0.06 -12.40
C SER A 70 -1.71 -1.20 -11.96
N ALA A 71 -0.58 -1.48 -12.61
CA ALA A 71 0.29 -2.60 -12.24
C ALA A 71 0.73 -2.54 -10.76
N ARG A 72 0.95 -1.32 -10.24
CA ARG A 72 1.25 -1.07 -8.81
C ARG A 72 0.10 -1.55 -7.90
N SER A 73 -1.15 -1.22 -8.25
CA SER A 73 -2.31 -1.62 -7.47
C SER A 73 -2.51 -3.13 -7.48
N VAL A 74 -2.37 -3.78 -8.64
CA VAL A 74 -2.43 -5.25 -8.77
C VAL A 74 -1.32 -5.92 -7.96
N TRP A 75 -0.11 -5.37 -7.98
CA TRP A 75 1.00 -5.85 -7.14
C TRP A 75 0.69 -5.72 -5.65
N CYS A 76 0.08 -4.61 -5.20
CA CYS A 76 -0.36 -4.47 -3.81
C CYS A 76 -1.43 -5.51 -3.43
N VAL A 77 -2.38 -5.82 -4.32
CA VAL A 77 -3.35 -6.91 -4.12
C VAL A 77 -2.62 -8.25 -3.99
N HIS A 78 -1.68 -8.54 -4.89
CA HIS A 78 -0.88 -9.77 -4.86
C HIS A 78 -0.14 -9.94 -3.53
N LEU A 79 0.56 -8.91 -3.06
CA LEU A 79 1.30 -8.96 -1.80
C LEU A 79 0.38 -9.22 -0.60
N LEU A 80 -0.78 -8.55 -0.57
CA LEU A 80 -1.73 -8.74 0.52
C LEU A 80 -2.31 -10.15 0.50
N LEU A 81 -2.75 -10.61 -0.67
CA LEU A 81 -3.32 -11.94 -0.84
C LEU A 81 -2.30 -13.03 -0.49
N ARG A 82 -1.05 -12.88 -0.94
CA ARG A 82 0.06 -13.77 -0.59
C ARG A 82 0.25 -13.83 0.93
N ARG A 83 0.23 -12.67 1.61
CA ARG A 83 0.35 -12.62 3.07
C ARG A 83 -0.82 -13.34 3.76
N CYS A 84 -2.05 -13.09 3.33
CA CYS A 84 -3.23 -13.78 3.88
C CYS A 84 -3.12 -15.30 3.71
N MET A 85 -2.69 -15.78 2.54
CA MET A 85 -2.58 -17.21 2.27
C MET A 85 -1.38 -17.86 2.98
N ASP A 86 -0.29 -17.13 3.21
CA ASP A 86 0.82 -17.59 4.05
C ASP A 86 0.37 -17.84 5.50
N GLU A 87 -0.48 -16.96 6.05
CA GLU A 87 -1.09 -17.17 7.37
C GLU A 87 -2.09 -18.33 7.35
N ALA A 88 -2.88 -18.48 6.27
CA ALA A 88 -3.79 -19.62 6.13
C ALA A 88 -3.04 -20.96 6.15
N ALA A 89 -1.90 -21.03 5.46
CA ALA A 89 -1.04 -22.21 5.44
C ALA A 89 -0.41 -22.46 6.82
N ARG A 90 0.03 -21.40 7.52
CA ARG A 90 0.55 -21.51 8.89
C ARG A 90 -0.49 -22.04 9.87
N ASP A 91 -1.74 -21.62 9.72
CA ASP A 91 -2.89 -22.07 10.49
C ASP A 91 -3.44 -23.44 10.04
N GLN A 92 -2.75 -24.12 9.12
CA GLN A 92 -3.10 -25.44 8.58
C GLN A 92 -4.52 -25.46 7.95
N ARG A 93 -4.98 -24.32 7.42
CA ARG A 93 -6.25 -24.21 6.67
C ARG A 93 -6.11 -24.71 5.24
N ILE A 94 -4.94 -24.48 4.67
CA ILE A 94 -4.53 -24.94 3.35
C ILE A 94 -3.17 -25.62 3.48
N PRO A 95 -2.86 -26.63 2.65
CA PRO A 95 -1.58 -27.35 2.74
C PRO A 95 -0.38 -26.47 2.35
N TYR A 96 -0.58 -25.53 1.42
CA TYR A 96 0.44 -24.58 0.97
C TYR A 96 -0.21 -23.33 0.39
N ASN A 97 0.57 -22.27 0.18
CA ASN A 97 0.10 -21.03 -0.42
C ASN A 97 0.18 -21.08 -1.97
N PRO A 98 -0.95 -21.14 -2.70
CA PRO A 98 -0.95 -21.18 -4.16
C PRO A 98 -0.46 -19.86 -4.80
N VAL A 99 -0.61 -18.73 -4.09
CA VAL A 99 -0.23 -17.39 -4.59
C VAL A 99 1.29 -17.25 -4.76
N ARG A 100 2.08 -18.08 -4.06
CA ARG A 100 3.54 -18.10 -4.22
C ARG A 100 4.00 -18.67 -5.57
N LEU A 101 3.15 -19.44 -6.22
CA LEU A 101 3.43 -20.02 -7.54
C LEU A 101 3.13 -19.02 -8.65
N CYS A 102 2.16 -18.12 -8.43
CA CYS A 102 1.83 -17.07 -9.38
C CYS A 102 3.03 -16.16 -9.70
N GLN A 103 3.16 -15.81 -10.97
CA GLN A 103 4.12 -14.80 -11.39
C GLN A 103 3.82 -13.44 -10.72
N GLU A 104 4.83 -12.85 -10.09
CA GLU A 104 4.68 -11.55 -9.43
C GLU A 104 4.33 -10.46 -10.46
N PRO A 105 3.23 -9.70 -10.26
CA PRO A 105 2.90 -8.60 -11.16
C PRO A 105 4.02 -7.55 -11.13
N GLN A 106 4.70 -7.33 -12.25
CA GLN A 106 5.71 -6.28 -12.32
C GLN A 106 5.05 -4.91 -12.28
N ALA A 107 5.21 -4.20 -11.18
CA ALA A 107 4.88 -2.77 -11.13
C ALA A 107 5.95 -2.01 -11.91
N GLU A 108 5.54 -1.24 -12.93
CA GLU A 108 6.46 -0.32 -13.61
C GLU A 108 7.10 0.61 -12.58
N ALA A 109 8.42 0.77 -12.69
CA ALA A 109 9.15 1.71 -11.85
C ALA A 109 8.60 3.12 -12.11
N TYR A 110 8.09 3.76 -11.06
CA TYR A 110 7.68 5.15 -11.15
C TYR A 110 8.91 6.01 -11.48
N LYS A 111 8.90 6.63 -12.66
CA LYS A 111 9.96 7.55 -13.08
C LYS A 111 9.75 8.88 -12.37
N THR A 112 10.46 9.10 -11.26
CA THR A 112 10.60 10.44 -10.67
C THR A 112 11.40 11.33 -11.62
N ALA A 113 10.76 12.36 -12.16
CA ALA A 113 11.44 13.42 -12.90
C ALA A 113 11.84 14.54 -11.92
N PRO A 114 13.14 14.75 -11.65
CA PRO A 114 13.57 15.86 -10.79
C PRO A 114 13.31 17.21 -11.48
N LEU A 115 13.02 18.23 -10.67
CA LEU A 115 12.87 19.60 -11.16
C LEU A 115 14.21 20.12 -11.68
N ARG A 116 14.20 20.68 -12.89
CA ARG A 116 15.36 21.40 -13.45
C ARG A 116 15.47 22.79 -12.82
N LEU A 117 16.66 23.39 -12.85
CA LEU A 117 16.92 24.71 -12.27
C LEU A 117 15.93 25.80 -12.76
N GLY A 118 15.68 25.87 -14.07
CA GLY A 118 14.70 26.82 -14.62
C GLY A 118 13.22 26.50 -14.30
N GLN A 119 12.90 25.27 -13.89
CA GLN A 119 11.57 24.94 -13.35
C GLN A 119 11.47 25.34 -11.88
N LEU A 120 12.55 25.22 -11.12
CA LEU A 120 12.60 25.59 -9.70
C LEU A 120 12.25 27.07 -9.48
N GLN A 121 12.84 27.97 -10.28
CA GLN A 121 12.54 29.41 -10.16
C GLN A 121 11.06 29.72 -10.41
N ARG A 122 10.47 29.13 -11.46
CA ARG A 122 9.04 29.29 -11.75
C ARG A 122 8.16 28.74 -10.63
N TYR A 123 8.57 27.61 -10.05
CA TYR A 123 7.88 26.98 -8.94
C TYR A 123 7.92 27.85 -7.67
N LEU A 124 9.07 28.43 -7.34
CA LEU A 124 9.22 29.36 -6.21
C LEU A 124 8.42 30.65 -6.41
N ASN A 125 8.44 31.25 -7.61
CA ASN A 125 7.63 32.43 -7.92
C ASN A 125 6.12 32.15 -7.76
N ALA A 126 5.65 30.98 -8.22
CA ALA A 126 4.26 30.59 -8.04
C ALA A 126 3.90 30.35 -6.57
N ALA A 127 4.81 29.73 -5.80
CA ALA A 127 4.63 29.54 -4.36
C ALA A 127 4.55 30.88 -3.61
N GLU A 128 5.33 31.88 -4.03
CA GLU A 128 5.27 33.24 -3.48
C GLU A 128 3.92 33.91 -3.75
N GLN A 129 3.42 33.84 -4.99
CA GLN A 129 2.10 34.38 -5.35
C GLN A 129 0.95 33.74 -4.55
N LEU A 130 1.11 32.48 -4.14
CA LEU A 130 0.15 31.74 -3.32
C LEU A 130 0.39 31.89 -1.80
N GLY A 131 1.41 32.64 -1.37
CA GLY A 131 1.77 32.79 0.04
C GLY A 131 2.36 31.52 0.69
N ALA A 132 2.72 30.51 -0.11
CA ALA A 132 3.24 29.23 0.34
C ALA A 132 4.77 29.13 0.27
N LEU A 133 5.46 30.21 -0.11
CA LEU A 133 6.91 30.23 -0.33
C LEU A 133 7.72 29.69 0.87
N PRO A 134 7.48 30.09 2.14
CA PRO A 134 8.29 29.59 3.26
C PRO A 134 8.21 28.07 3.43
N LEU A 135 7.01 27.50 3.23
CA LEU A 135 6.77 26.07 3.32
C LEU A 135 7.50 25.33 2.19
N ILE A 136 7.26 25.74 0.95
CA ILE A 136 7.84 25.12 -0.24
C ILE A 136 9.36 25.23 -0.26
N TYR A 137 9.90 26.41 0.07
CA TYR A 137 11.34 26.65 0.13
C TYR A 137 12.00 25.73 1.16
N THR A 138 11.42 25.63 2.36
CA THR A 138 11.93 24.75 3.41
C THR A 138 11.91 23.29 2.97
N GLY A 139 10.83 22.81 2.34
CA GLY A 139 10.76 21.44 1.84
C GLY A 139 11.84 21.14 0.78
N LEU A 140 12.06 22.08 -0.15
CA LEU A 140 13.08 21.94 -1.19
C LEU A 140 14.51 21.98 -0.64
N SER A 141 14.80 22.79 0.38
CA SER A 141 16.15 22.94 0.94
C SER A 141 16.50 21.89 1.99
N SER A 142 15.51 21.35 2.71
CA SER A 142 15.71 20.39 3.79
C SER A 142 15.51 18.93 3.38
N GLY A 143 14.78 18.68 2.27
CA GLY A 143 14.42 17.33 1.85
C GLY A 143 13.39 16.64 2.76
N LEU A 144 12.70 17.39 3.63
CA LEU A 144 11.63 16.86 4.48
C LEU A 144 10.47 16.34 3.63
N ARG A 145 9.86 15.23 4.08
CA ARG A 145 8.61 14.75 3.47
C ARG A 145 7.48 15.73 3.76
N GLN A 146 6.47 15.78 2.89
CA GLN A 146 5.33 16.68 3.05
C GLN A 146 4.67 16.60 4.43
N CYS A 147 4.48 15.39 4.99
CA CYS A 147 3.90 15.25 6.32
C CYS A 147 4.83 15.75 7.44
N GLU A 148 6.14 15.58 7.29
CA GLU A 148 7.15 16.08 8.24
C GLU A 148 7.14 17.61 8.23
N LEU A 149 7.01 18.22 7.05
CA LEU A 149 6.96 19.65 6.86
C LEU A 149 5.69 20.30 7.45
N ILE A 150 4.52 19.66 7.27
CA ILE A 150 3.23 20.17 7.77
C ILE A 150 3.14 20.07 9.30
N THR A 151 3.82 19.11 9.90
CA THR A 151 3.79 18.88 11.35
C THR A 151 4.97 19.50 12.09
N LEU A 152 5.83 20.23 11.37
CA LEU A 152 7.04 20.85 11.91
C LEU A 152 6.70 21.94 12.95
N LEU A 153 7.27 21.80 14.15
CA LEU A 153 7.10 22.75 15.24
C LEU A 153 8.34 23.64 15.38
N TRP A 154 8.16 24.83 15.95
CA TRP A 154 9.28 25.71 16.30
C TRP A 154 10.26 25.05 17.29
N ALA A 155 9.77 24.13 18.13
CA ALA A 155 10.60 23.36 19.06
C ALA A 155 11.57 22.40 18.33
N ASP A 156 11.26 21.99 17.10
CA ASP A 156 12.11 21.11 16.29
C ASP A 156 13.27 21.88 15.65
N PHE A 157 13.23 23.22 15.67
CA PHE A 157 14.25 24.07 15.07
C PHE A 157 15.27 24.57 16.09
N HIS A 158 16.51 24.07 15.99
CA HIS A 158 17.60 24.55 16.82
C HIS A 158 18.24 25.81 16.25
N ILE A 159 17.80 26.97 16.73
CA ILE A 159 18.22 28.29 16.22
C ILE A 159 19.74 28.52 16.25
N ARG A 160 20.44 27.98 17.27
CA ARG A 160 21.90 28.16 17.43
C ARG A 160 22.71 27.40 16.39
N CYS A 161 22.23 26.22 16.01
CA CYS A 161 22.95 25.30 15.14
C CYS A 161 22.34 25.21 13.73
N ARG A 162 21.22 25.91 13.50
CA ARG A 162 20.49 26.01 12.22
C ARG A 162 20.15 24.65 11.60
N TYR A 163 19.82 23.66 12.42
CA TYR A 163 19.33 22.36 11.96
C TYR A 163 17.96 22.05 12.56
N ILE A 164 17.22 21.19 11.87
CA ILE A 164 15.93 20.67 12.29
C ILE A 164 16.18 19.30 12.93
N LEU A 165 15.82 19.14 14.21
CA LEU A 165 15.82 17.83 14.86
C LEU A 165 14.67 17.01 14.29
N LYS A 166 14.99 15.84 13.75
CA LYS A 166 13.97 14.85 13.41
C LYS A 166 13.44 14.22 14.70
N GLY A 167 12.11 14.19 14.84
CA GLY A 167 11.41 13.17 15.63
C GLY A 167 11.31 11.87 14.86
#